data_AF-A0A4Q0XJW1-F1
#
_entry.id   AF-A0A4Q0XJW1-F1
#
_cell.length_a   1.000
_cell.length_b   1.000
_cell.length_c   1.000
_cell.angle_alpha   90.00
_cell.angle_beta   90.00
_cell.angle_gamma   90.00
#
_symmetry.space_group_name_H-M   'P 1'
#
loop_
_entity.id
_entity.type
_entity.pdbx_description
1 polymer ?
#
loop_
_entity_poly.entity_id
_entity_poly.type
_entity_poly.pdbx_seq_one_letter_code
_entity_poly.pdbx_strand_id
1 'polypeptide(L)'
;MNSYVFLHPNDRSANHMMGEVQISLGHPEKALEYFEKVTEPFWQLYGKTKAVYAIGNKQEADKLLKKLIADWGDVAWPNIAVFFAFRGEKDEAFKWLELAFDNRDASLLEILNYPSMKNLWGDPRWNTFINKLGLPKDHGFHMD
;
A
#
# COMPACT_ATOMS: atom_id res chain seq x y z
N MET A 1 -18.85 4.46 8.51
CA MET A 1 -17.65 3.81 9.05
C MET A 1 -17.52 3.94 10.57
N ASN A 2 -17.56 5.16 11.15
CA ASN A 2 -17.39 5.34 12.61
C ASN A 2 -18.36 4.52 13.47
N SER A 3 -19.65 4.50 13.14
CA SER A 3 -20.64 3.67 13.85
C SER A 3 -20.38 2.17 13.67
N TYR A 4 -19.81 1.74 12.54
CA TYR A 4 -19.48 0.34 12.28
C TYR A 4 -18.28 -0.11 13.13
N VAL A 5 -17.20 0.68 13.15
CA VAL A 5 -16.02 0.40 13.98
C VAL A 5 -16.36 0.46 15.46
N PHE A 6 -17.28 1.34 15.88
CA PHE A 6 -17.77 1.36 17.26
C PHE A 6 -18.46 0.04 17.66
N LEU A 7 -19.25 -0.55 16.75
CA LEU A 7 -19.95 -1.82 17.00
C LEU A 7 -19.03 -3.04 16.80
N HIS A 8 -17.97 -2.90 16.01
CA HIS A 8 -17.01 -3.95 15.69
C HIS A 8 -15.57 -3.46 15.90
N PRO A 9 -15.16 -3.18 17.16
CA PRO A 9 -13.90 -2.48 17.46
C PRO A 9 -12.65 -3.26 17.06
N ASN A 10 -12.76 -4.58 16.88
CA ASN A 10 -11.66 -5.46 16.49
C ASN A 10 -11.79 -5.98 15.05
N ASP A 11 -12.72 -5.44 14.24
CA ASP A 11 -12.78 -5.80 12.82
C ASP A 11 -11.51 -5.30 12.12
N ARG A 12 -10.69 -6.25 11.65
CA ARG A 12 -9.41 -5.93 11.02
C ARG A 12 -9.58 -5.03 9.80
N SER A 13 -10.52 -5.36 8.92
CA SER A 13 -10.71 -4.64 7.66
C SER A 13 -11.17 -3.21 7.92
N ALA A 14 -12.07 -3.02 8.89
CA ALA A 14 -12.56 -1.70 9.25
C ALA A 14 -11.48 -0.84 9.91
N ASN A 15 -10.69 -1.41 10.84
CA ASN A 15 -9.56 -0.69 11.42
C ASN A 15 -8.50 -0.34 10.38
N HIS A 16 -8.13 -1.28 9.50
CA HIS A 16 -7.18 -1.00 8.42
C HIS A 16 -7.69 0.11 7.50
N MET A 17 -8.94 0.06 7.07
CA MET A 17 -9.54 1.10 6.23
C MET A 17 -9.59 2.46 6.93
N MET A 18 -9.92 2.51 8.23
CA MET A 18 -9.88 3.75 9.00
C MET A 18 -8.46 4.32 9.09
N GLY A 19 -7.46 3.45 9.26
CA GLY A 19 -6.05 3.87 9.23
C GLY A 19 -5.67 4.51 7.89
N GLU A 20 -6.02 3.87 6.76
CA GLU A 20 -5.79 4.40 5.41
C GLU A 20 -6.50 5.74 5.16
N VAL A 21 -7.73 5.89 5.65
CA VAL A 21 -8.45 7.17 5.62
C VAL A 21 -7.71 8.24 6.42
N GLN A 22 -7.23 7.93 7.63
CA GLN A 22 -6.47 8.89 8.42
C GLN A 22 -5.13 9.27 7.76
N ILE A 23 -4.44 8.34 7.08
CA ILE A 23 -3.26 8.66 6.26
C ILE A 23 -3.62 9.66 5.17
N SER A 24 -4.72 9.42 4.46
CA SER A 24 -5.18 10.28 3.37
C SER A 24 -5.59 11.68 3.84
N LEU A 25 -6.08 11.79 5.08
CA LEU A 25 -6.43 13.07 5.73
C LEU A 25 -5.22 13.79 6.36
N GLY A 26 -4.03 13.19 6.33
CA GLY A 26 -2.83 13.79 6.94
C GLY A 26 -2.81 13.69 8.48
N HIS A 27 -3.46 12.69 9.07
CA HIS A 27 -3.46 12.43 10.51
C HIS A 27 -2.75 11.11 10.86
N PRO A 28 -1.43 11.01 10.65
CA PRO A 28 -0.74 9.73 10.70
C PRO A 28 -0.65 9.14 12.12
N GLU A 29 -0.70 9.95 13.18
CA GLU A 29 -0.80 9.48 14.56
C GLU A 29 -2.13 8.76 14.82
N LYS A 30 -3.25 9.33 14.36
CA LYS A 30 -4.55 8.66 14.44
C LYS A 30 -4.58 7.39 13.59
N ALA A 31 -3.92 7.40 12.43
CA ALA A 31 -3.79 6.21 11.60
C ALA A 31 -3.12 5.07 12.37
N LEU A 32 -2.03 5.38 13.10
CA LEU A 32 -1.32 4.41 13.92
C LEU A 32 -2.23 3.77 14.99
N GLU A 33 -3.06 4.56 15.67
CA GLU A 33 -4.02 4.03 16.67
C GLU A 33 -4.98 2.99 16.08
N TYR A 34 -5.43 3.17 14.83
CA TYR A 34 -6.28 2.19 14.15
C TYR A 34 -5.48 0.96 13.71
N PHE A 35 -4.27 1.15 13.18
CA PHE A 35 -3.43 0.04 12.74
C PHE A 35 -2.97 -0.83 13.92
N GLU A 36 -2.76 -0.27 15.11
CA GLU A 36 -2.40 -1.04 16.31
C GLU A 36 -3.52 -1.99 16.77
N LYS A 37 -4.78 -1.69 16.44
CA LYS A 37 -5.93 -2.57 16.74
C LYS A 37 -6.05 -3.75 15.77
N VAL A 38 -5.33 -3.73 14.65
CA VAL A 38 -5.30 -4.84 13.70
C VAL A 38 -4.51 -6.00 14.32
N THR A 39 -5.14 -7.17 14.41
CA THR A 39 -4.55 -8.36 15.06
C THR A 39 -3.73 -9.23 14.10
N GLU A 40 -4.04 -9.19 12.80
CA GLU A 40 -3.36 -9.97 11.79
C GLU A 40 -1.94 -9.41 11.54
N PRO A 41 -0.88 -10.20 11.76
CA PRO A 41 0.50 -9.69 11.81
C PRO A 41 0.93 -8.89 10.58
N PHE A 42 0.60 -9.39 9.39
CA PHE A 42 0.92 -8.73 8.14
C PHE A 42 0.27 -7.34 8.05
N TRP A 43 -1.05 -7.27 8.25
CA TRP A 43 -1.82 -6.03 8.11
C TRP A 43 -1.46 -5.01 9.18
N GLN A 44 -1.17 -5.47 10.40
CA GLN A 44 -0.69 -4.62 11.48
C GLN A 44 0.67 -4.02 11.12
N LEU A 45 1.64 -4.84 10.70
CA LEU A 45 2.97 -4.36 10.34
C LEU A 45 2.91 -3.42 9.13
N TYR A 46 2.16 -3.79 8.10
CA TYR A 46 2.00 -2.98 6.89
C TYR A 46 1.43 -1.59 7.19
N GLY A 47 0.31 -1.52 7.93
CA GLY A 47 -0.30 -0.25 8.33
C GLY A 47 0.61 0.58 9.24
N LYS A 48 1.21 -0.06 10.25
CA LYS A 48 2.18 0.60 11.16
C LYS A 48 3.36 1.20 10.40
N THR A 49 3.91 0.47 9.44
CA THR A 49 5.05 0.92 8.61
C THR A 49 4.69 2.20 7.83
N LYS A 50 3.48 2.27 7.27
CA LYS A 50 2.93 3.48 6.63
C LYS A 50 2.74 4.64 7.59
N ALA A 51 2.09 4.43 8.73
CA ALA A 51 1.85 5.47 9.70
C ALA A 51 3.15 6.05 10.27
N VAL A 52 4.11 5.20 10.66
CA VAL A 52 5.41 5.63 11.19
C VAL A 52 6.20 6.46 10.17
N TYR A 53 6.16 6.09 8.88
CA TYR A 53 6.77 6.91 7.84
C TYR A 53 6.09 8.28 7.72
N ALA A 54 4.76 8.30 7.73
CA ALA A 54 3.97 9.51 7.58
C ALA A 54 4.10 10.47 8.78
N ILE A 55 4.34 9.96 10.00
CA ILE A 55 4.71 10.76 11.18
C ILE A 55 6.08 11.45 10.99
N GLY A 56 6.91 10.98 10.04
CA GLY A 56 8.24 11.52 9.75
C GLY A 56 9.38 10.71 10.37
N ASN A 57 9.10 9.62 11.09
CA ASN A 57 10.13 8.74 11.64
C ASN A 57 10.63 7.74 10.60
N LYS A 58 11.36 8.25 9.60
CA LYS A 58 11.85 7.47 8.45
C LYS A 58 12.74 6.29 8.87
N GLN A 59 13.61 6.49 9.87
CA GLN A 59 14.53 5.45 10.33
C GLN A 59 13.79 4.23 10.88
N GLU A 60 12.74 4.45 11.68
CA GLU A 60 11.94 3.35 12.20
C GLU A 60 11.09 2.70 11.10
N ALA A 61 10.50 3.50 10.22
CA ALA A 61 9.76 2.97 9.08
C ALA A 61 10.63 2.09 8.17
N ASP A 62 11.91 2.41 7.99
CA ASP A 62 12.85 1.59 7.22
C ASP A 62 13.15 0.25 7.89
N LYS A 63 13.25 0.21 9.23
CA LYS A 63 13.39 -1.05 9.96
C LYS A 63 12.15 -1.91 9.84
N LEU A 64 10.97 -1.30 9.96
CA LEU A 64 9.69 -1.99 9.81
C LEU A 64 9.49 -2.51 8.38
N LEU A 65 9.86 -1.72 7.35
CA LEU A 65 9.85 -2.16 5.97
C LEU A 65 10.79 -3.34 5.74
N LYS A 66 12.03 -3.29 6.26
CA LYS A 66 12.97 -4.41 6.15
C LYS A 66 12.39 -5.68 6.77
N LYS A 67 11.72 -5.55 7.92
CA LYS A 67 11.00 -6.66 8.54
C LYS A 67 9.85 -7.17 7.67
N LEU A 68 9.03 -6.27 7.11
CA LEU A 68 7.92 -6.62 6.22
C LEU A 68 8.42 -7.41 5.00
N ILE A 69 9.52 -6.96 4.37
CA ILE A 69 10.15 -7.64 3.23
C ILE A 69 10.74 -8.99 3.65
N ALA A 70 11.38 -9.08 4.82
CA ALA A 70 11.97 -10.32 5.30
C ALA A 70 10.91 -11.40 5.60
N ASP A 71 9.77 -10.99 6.16
CA ASP A 71 8.73 -11.89 6.62
C ASP A 71 7.69 -12.22 5.52
N TRP A 72 7.45 -11.32 4.54
CA TRP A 72 6.40 -11.44 3.52
C TRP A 72 6.81 -11.03 2.10
N GLY A 73 8.09 -10.79 1.83
CA GLY A 73 8.58 -10.33 0.52
C GLY A 73 8.43 -11.34 -0.63
N ASP A 74 8.02 -12.56 -0.32
CA ASP A 74 7.72 -13.65 -1.25
C ASP A 74 6.21 -13.84 -1.50
N VAL A 75 5.34 -13.02 -0.89
CA VAL A 75 3.88 -13.12 -1.06
C VAL A 75 3.15 -11.78 -1.12
N ALA A 76 3.79 -10.67 -0.73
CA ALA A 76 3.15 -9.36 -0.60
C ALA A 76 3.69 -8.32 -1.57
N TRP A 77 4.08 -8.73 -2.79
CA TRP A 77 4.76 -7.84 -3.74
C TRP A 77 3.97 -6.55 -4.05
N PRO A 78 2.66 -6.60 -4.35
CA PRO A 78 1.87 -5.38 -4.59
C PRO A 78 1.85 -4.44 -3.38
N ASN A 79 1.70 -4.94 -2.16
CA ASN A 79 1.67 -4.11 -0.96
C ASN A 79 3.01 -3.42 -0.71
N ILE A 80 4.12 -4.11 -0.97
CA ILE A 80 5.46 -3.54 -0.86
C ILE A 80 5.66 -2.46 -1.94
N ALA A 81 5.18 -2.70 -3.17
CA ALA A 81 5.18 -1.68 -4.22
C ALA A 81 4.41 -0.42 -3.83
N VAL A 82 3.23 -0.56 -3.20
CA VAL A 82 2.45 0.58 -2.67
C VAL A 82 3.27 1.40 -1.70
N PHE A 83 4.05 0.76 -0.83
CA PHE A 83 4.83 1.48 0.16
C PHE A 83 5.94 2.30 -0.50
N PHE A 84 6.68 1.72 -1.45
CA PHE A 84 7.68 2.47 -2.23
C PHE A 84 7.04 3.62 -3.03
N ALA A 85 5.90 3.37 -3.68
CA ALA A 85 5.15 4.41 -4.39
C ALA A 85 4.70 5.54 -3.43
N PHE A 86 4.20 5.20 -2.25
CA PHE A 86 3.79 6.15 -1.21
C PHE A 86 4.94 7.06 -0.78
N ARG A 87 6.18 6.53 -0.74
CA ARG A 87 7.40 7.29 -0.44
C ARG A 87 7.94 8.11 -1.61
N GLY A 88 7.40 7.92 -2.81
CA GLY A 88 7.94 8.49 -4.06
C GLY A 88 9.19 7.77 -4.58
N GLU A 89 9.52 6.59 -4.03
CA GLU A 89 10.67 5.77 -4.42
C GLU A 89 10.32 4.94 -5.67
N LYS A 90 10.19 5.62 -6.82
CA LYS A 90 9.63 5.07 -8.06
C LYS A 90 10.35 3.81 -8.55
N ASP A 91 11.68 3.78 -8.48
CA ASP A 91 12.47 2.67 -9.01
C ASP A 91 12.18 1.35 -8.27
N GLU A 92 12.16 1.38 -6.94
CA GLU A 92 11.79 0.20 -6.15
C GLU A 92 10.30 -0.12 -6.32
N ALA A 93 9.41 0.88 -6.42
CA ALA A 93 7.99 0.63 -6.68
C ALA A 93 7.78 -0.19 -7.96
N PHE A 94 8.40 0.21 -9.07
CA PHE A 94 8.30 -0.55 -10.33
C PHE A 94 8.91 -1.95 -10.23
N LYS A 95 10.05 -2.11 -9.56
CA LYS A 95 10.64 -3.43 -9.32
C LYS A 95 9.68 -4.39 -8.60
N TRP A 96 8.97 -3.91 -7.59
CA TRP A 96 7.99 -4.72 -6.86
C TRP A 96 6.69 -4.95 -7.64
N LEU A 97 6.27 -4.00 -8.49
CA LEU A 97 5.15 -4.21 -9.43
C LEU A 97 5.48 -5.28 -10.47
N GLU A 98 6.71 -5.28 -11.01
CA GLU A 98 7.18 -6.31 -11.94
C GLU A 98 7.22 -7.68 -11.28
N LEU A 99 7.74 -7.77 -10.04
CA LEU A 99 7.69 -9.03 -9.28
C LEU A 99 6.26 -9.53 -9.08
N ALA A 100 5.31 -8.65 -8.76
CA ALA A 100 3.90 -9.01 -8.63
C ALA A 100 3.32 -9.53 -9.95
N PHE A 101 3.65 -8.89 -11.07
CA PHE A 101 3.22 -9.30 -12.40
C PHE A 101 3.77 -10.68 -12.77
N ASP A 102 5.08 -10.88 -12.61
CA ASP A 102 5.76 -12.13 -12.95
C ASP A 102 5.24 -13.31 -12.11
N ASN A 103 4.87 -13.06 -10.85
CA ASN A 103 4.27 -14.06 -9.96
C ASN A 103 2.74 -14.16 -10.05
N ARG A 104 2.10 -13.40 -10.95
CA ARG A 104 0.64 -13.43 -11.19
C ARG A 104 -0.18 -13.16 -9.93
N ASP A 105 0.28 -12.20 -9.12
CA ASP A 105 -0.40 -11.83 -7.88
C ASP A 105 -1.80 -11.28 -8.18
N ALA A 106 -2.82 -11.89 -7.57
CA ALA A 106 -4.23 -11.55 -7.82
C ALA A 106 -4.61 -10.15 -7.30
N SER A 107 -3.87 -9.61 -6.33
CA SER A 107 -4.14 -8.29 -5.74
C SER A 107 -3.54 -7.14 -6.56
N LEU A 108 -2.71 -7.43 -7.56
CA LEU A 108 -2.03 -6.41 -8.37
C LEU A 108 -3.01 -5.40 -8.98
N LEU A 109 -4.09 -5.88 -9.62
CA LEU A 109 -5.07 -5.01 -10.29
C LEU A 109 -5.85 -4.12 -9.30
N GLU A 110 -6.16 -4.63 -8.12
CA GLU A 110 -6.80 -3.84 -7.06
C GLU A 110 -5.90 -2.68 -6.64
N ILE A 111 -4.63 -3.00 -6.34
CA ILE A 111 -3.67 -2.09 -5.76
C ILE A 111 -3.24 -0.96 -6.70
N LEU A 112 -3.27 -1.20 -8.02
CA LEU A 112 -2.99 -0.15 -9.01
C LEU A 112 -3.96 1.04 -8.94
N ASN A 113 -5.13 0.88 -8.32
CA ASN A 113 -6.10 1.96 -8.10
C ASN A 113 -5.84 2.79 -6.83
N TYR A 114 -4.85 2.42 -6.01
CA TYR A 114 -4.62 3.10 -4.75
C TYR A 114 -4.07 4.51 -4.95
N PRO A 115 -4.42 5.48 -4.08
CA PRO A 115 -3.95 6.86 -4.20
C PRO A 115 -2.43 7.00 -4.28
N SER A 116 -1.68 6.10 -3.63
CA SER A 116 -0.22 6.07 -3.67
C SER A 116 0.36 5.85 -5.08
N MET A 117 -0.38 5.17 -5.96
CA MET A 117 0.06 4.90 -7.34
C MET A 117 0.09 6.16 -8.19
N LYS A 118 -0.61 7.23 -7.78
CA LYS A 118 -0.53 8.53 -8.44
C LYS A 118 0.89 9.10 -8.47
N ASN A 119 1.74 8.71 -7.52
CA ASN A 119 3.14 9.11 -7.50
C ASN A 119 3.95 8.51 -8.67
N LEU A 120 3.45 7.43 -9.29
CA LEU A 120 4.06 6.80 -10.46
C LEU A 120 3.59 7.41 -11.77
N TRP A 121 2.45 8.13 -11.77
CA TRP A 121 1.96 8.84 -12.96
C TRP A 121 2.98 9.89 -13.42
N GLY A 122 3.03 10.12 -14.73
CA GLY A 122 4.01 10.93 -15.42
C GLY A 122 5.37 10.25 -15.64
N ASP A 123 5.64 9.08 -15.03
CA ASP A 123 6.81 8.26 -15.33
C ASP A 123 6.52 7.37 -16.56
N PRO A 124 7.33 7.38 -17.63
CA PRO A 124 7.08 6.58 -18.84
C PRO A 124 6.92 5.08 -18.59
N ARG A 125 7.46 4.57 -17.49
CA ARG A 125 7.31 3.17 -17.08
C ARG A 125 5.88 2.84 -16.64
N TRP A 126 5.09 3.82 -16.20
CA TRP A 126 3.69 3.61 -15.81
C TRP A 126 2.84 3.14 -16.99
N ASN A 127 2.76 3.94 -18.06
CA ASN A 127 2.02 3.55 -19.26
C ASN A 127 2.54 2.24 -19.86
N THR A 128 3.86 2.02 -19.81
CA THR A 128 4.48 0.76 -20.25
C THR A 128 3.98 -0.43 -19.43
N PHE A 129 3.96 -0.30 -18.10
CA PHE A 129 3.50 -1.34 -17.18
C PHE A 129 2.01 -1.63 -17.36
N ILE A 130 1.14 -0.61 -17.44
CA ILE A 130 -0.30 -0.81 -17.66
C ILE A 130 -0.58 -1.53 -18.99
N ASN A 131 0.10 -1.14 -20.07
CA ASN A 131 -0.02 -1.84 -21.36
C ASN A 131 0.44 -3.31 -21.29
N LYS A 132 1.48 -3.60 -20.49
CA LYS A 132 2.00 -4.97 -20.27
C LYS A 132 0.95 -5.90 -19.63
N LEU A 133 -0.03 -5.36 -18.90
CA LEU A 133 -1.10 -6.13 -18.25
C LEU A 133 -2.07 -6.78 -19.25
N GLY A 134 -2.10 -6.35 -20.51
CA GLY A 134 -2.95 -6.95 -21.55
C GLY A 134 -4.45 -6.77 -21.30
N LEU A 135 -4.83 -5.67 -20.65
CA LEU A 135 -6.22 -5.37 -20.30
C LEU A 135 -7.04 -4.87 -21.52
N PRO A 136 -8.38 -4.89 -21.46
CA PRO A 136 -9.24 -4.26 -22.46
C PRO A 136 -8.92 -2.77 -22.65
N LYS A 137 -9.27 -2.20 -23.81
CA LYS A 137 -8.99 -0.78 -24.12
C LYS A 137 -9.62 0.22 -23.15
N ASP A 138 -10.73 -0.15 -22.53
CA ASP A 138 -11.51 0.64 -21.58
C ASP A 138 -11.24 0.25 -20.11
N HIS A 139 -10.01 -0.19 -19.82
CA HIS A 139 -9.59 -0.68 -18.50
C HIS A 139 -9.70 0.32 -17.33
N GLY A 140 -9.92 1.61 -17.58
CA GLY A 140 -10.14 2.62 -16.53
C GLY A 140 -8.90 3.07 -15.74
N PHE A 141 -7.78 2.35 -15.79
CA PHE A 141 -6.51 2.84 -15.26
C PHE A 141 -6.05 4.14 -15.95
N HIS A 142 -5.43 5.02 -15.17
CA HIS A 142 -4.83 6.28 -15.66
C HIS A 142 -3.74 5.99 -16.68
N MET A 143 -3.75 6.74 -17.79
CA MET A 143 -2.71 6.74 -18.82
C MET A 143 -2.30 8.18 -19.06
N ASP A 144 -1.00 8.46 -19.03
CA ASP A 144 -0.43 9.78 -19.33
C ASP A 144 -0.46 10.14 -20.82
#